data_AF-A0A146KQG6-F1
#
_entry.id   AF-A0A146KQG6-F1
#
_cell.length_a   1.000
_cell.length_b   1.000
_cell.length_c   1.000
_cell.angle_alpha   90.00
_cell.angle_beta   90.00
_cell.angle_gamma   90.00
#
_symmetry.space_group_name_H-M   'P 1'
#
loop_
_entity.id
_entity.type
_entity.pdbx_description
1 polymer ?
#
loop_
_entity_poly.entity_id
_entity_poly.type
_entity_poly.pdbx_seq_one_letter_code
_entity_poly.pdbx_strand_id
1 'polypeptide(L)'
;NGVAKMNLIEDVMTSFVFGDSKDPHNPSENSVAYVYGKEIGAGVRFSACWTPVEYISKTAALQVLFPHKLVALDVVLEELPPPSYVIIFDASRAHEVLEVAEPFAEDVIHLAFFTTDNPETAEKICHTIHDLEKKTPELVAEAKMVIALKKSNSDPMLTLASLAPLYVSPDLRTGTKEMELWFPPTIDMVEEPNPWAPPPPPPPKYFKDHEDNLYLEEERLCPDGELRVCRKLIRTADGSEVEDAEWEAVVETQQQQQQQHQQQHQQ
;
A
#
# COMPACT_ATOMS: atom_id res chain seq x y z
N ASN A 1 -25.36 13.81 -5.50
CA ASN A 1 -26.08 14.95 -4.87
C ASN A 1 -26.15 14.90 -3.34
N GLY A 2 -25.14 14.35 -2.63
CA GLY A 2 -25.17 14.19 -1.16
C GLY A 2 -24.43 15.25 -0.33
N VAL A 3 -23.55 16.05 -0.95
CA VAL A 3 -22.57 16.90 -0.23
C VAL A 3 -23.18 18.15 0.40
N ALA A 4 -24.30 18.66 -0.11
CA ALA A 4 -24.85 19.97 0.28
C ALA A 4 -25.51 20.02 1.67
N LYS A 5 -25.86 18.88 2.29
CA LYS A 5 -26.55 18.88 3.59
C LYS A 5 -25.62 18.92 4.80
N MET A 6 -24.36 18.54 4.62
CA MET A 6 -23.42 18.36 5.74
C MET A 6 -22.82 19.67 6.26
N ASN A 7 -23.06 20.79 5.56
CA ASN A 7 -22.60 22.13 5.96
C ASN A 7 -23.73 23.05 6.41
N LEU A 8 -25.00 22.60 6.38
CA LEU A 8 -26.12 23.48 6.67
C LEU A 8 -26.14 23.93 8.13
N ILE A 9 -25.86 23.01 9.06
CA ILE A 9 -25.83 23.31 10.50
C ILE A 9 -24.65 24.23 10.80
N GLU A 10 -23.53 23.97 10.15
CA GLU A 10 -22.28 24.68 10.26
C GLU A 10 -22.48 26.13 9.81
N ASP A 11 -23.07 26.30 8.62
CA ASP A 11 -23.41 27.58 8.03
C ASP A 11 -24.39 28.36 8.90
N VAL A 12 -25.44 27.72 9.41
CA VAL A 12 -26.45 28.36 10.28
C VAL A 12 -25.81 28.82 11.59
N MET A 13 -24.98 27.98 12.22
CA MET A 13 -24.30 28.32 13.47
C MET A 13 -23.28 29.44 13.27
N THR A 14 -22.51 29.39 12.18
CA THR A 14 -21.52 30.41 11.84
C THR A 14 -22.19 31.74 11.49
N SER A 15 -23.29 31.71 10.73
CA SER A 15 -24.08 32.92 10.42
C SER A 15 -24.77 33.48 11.67
N PHE A 16 -25.19 32.63 12.60
CA PHE A 16 -25.78 33.09 13.85
C PHE A 16 -24.75 33.83 14.71
N VAL A 17 -23.53 33.29 14.82
CA VAL A 17 -22.47 33.87 15.67
C VAL A 17 -21.85 35.11 15.04
N PHE A 18 -21.48 35.08 13.75
CA PHE A 18 -20.73 36.15 13.07
C PHE A 18 -21.56 36.98 12.08
N GLY A 19 -22.83 36.64 11.86
CA GLY A 19 -23.70 37.30 10.89
C GLY A 19 -23.42 36.89 9.45
N ASP A 20 -23.92 37.68 8.49
CA ASP A 20 -23.78 37.40 7.05
C ASP A 20 -22.33 37.34 6.58
N SER A 21 -21.43 38.05 7.27
CA SER A 21 -19.99 38.02 6.99
C SER A 21 -19.38 36.63 7.16
N LYS A 22 -19.92 35.82 8.09
CA LYS A 22 -19.35 34.54 8.56
C LYS A 22 -17.86 34.64 8.97
N ASP A 23 -17.34 35.84 9.18
CA ASP A 23 -15.94 36.11 9.48
C ASP A 23 -15.76 36.35 10.98
N PRO A 24 -14.96 35.51 11.69
CA PRO A 24 -14.67 35.70 13.10
C PRO A 24 -13.93 37.01 13.42
N HIS A 25 -13.14 37.53 12.48
CA HIS A 25 -12.33 38.73 12.68
C HIS A 25 -13.10 40.01 12.40
N ASN A 26 -14.08 39.94 11.50
CA ASN A 26 -14.92 41.08 11.15
C ASN A 26 -16.42 40.70 11.17
N PRO A 27 -16.97 40.41 12.37
CA PRO A 27 -18.36 40.00 12.50
C PRO A 27 -19.30 41.14 12.13
N SER A 28 -20.45 40.81 11.53
CA SER A 28 -21.45 41.79 11.13
C SER A 28 -22.02 42.51 12.36
N GLU A 29 -22.41 43.78 12.22
CA GLU A 29 -22.85 44.63 13.35
C GLU A 29 -24.07 44.05 14.11
N ASN A 30 -24.92 43.28 13.42
CA ASN A 30 -26.11 42.64 13.97
C ASN A 30 -25.85 41.23 14.54
N SER A 31 -24.60 40.75 14.51
CA SER A 31 -24.25 39.40 14.95
C SER A 31 -24.08 39.32 16.47
N VAL A 32 -24.24 38.11 17.02
CA VAL A 32 -24.05 37.88 18.46
C VAL A 32 -22.62 38.22 18.89
N ALA A 33 -21.62 37.89 18.05
CA ALA A 33 -20.23 38.19 18.33
C ALA A 33 -19.95 39.69 18.40
N TYR A 34 -20.56 40.48 17.52
CA TYR A 34 -20.42 41.94 17.55
C TYR A 34 -21.18 42.54 18.75
N VAL A 35 -22.48 42.25 18.89
CA VAL A 35 -23.36 42.86 19.90
C VAL A 35 -22.88 42.60 21.32
N TYR A 36 -22.43 41.38 21.62
CA TYR A 36 -21.98 40.99 22.95
C TYR A 36 -20.46 41.00 23.12
N GLY A 37 -19.71 41.38 22.09
CA GLY A 37 -18.26 41.46 22.14
C GLY A 37 -17.79 42.61 23.03
N LYS A 38 -16.80 42.35 23.88
CA LYS A 38 -16.19 43.35 24.77
C LYS A 38 -14.77 43.66 24.32
N GLU A 39 -14.42 44.93 24.31
CA GLU A 39 -13.03 45.34 24.12
C GLU A 39 -12.29 45.26 25.46
N ILE A 40 -11.25 44.44 25.50
CA ILE A 40 -10.29 44.43 26.61
C ILE A 40 -9.06 45.15 26.04
N GLY A 41 -8.57 46.18 26.74
CA GLY A 41 -7.69 47.22 26.20
C GLY A 41 -6.59 46.77 25.24
N ALA A 42 -6.18 47.70 24.36
CA ALA A 42 -5.33 47.53 23.17
C ALA A 42 -6.08 47.17 21.87
N GLY A 43 -7.37 47.52 21.74
CA GLY A 43 -8.12 47.37 20.48
C GLY A 43 -8.54 45.93 20.16
N VAL A 44 -8.34 44.99 21.09
CA VAL A 44 -8.70 43.58 20.90
C VAL A 44 -10.11 43.33 21.44
N ARG A 45 -11.03 43.00 20.53
CA ARG A 45 -12.42 42.68 20.86
C ARG A 45 -12.57 41.18 21.11
N PHE A 46 -13.01 40.82 22.31
CA PHE A 46 -13.35 39.45 22.68
C PHE A 46 -14.83 39.21 22.42
N SER A 47 -15.15 38.14 21.69
CA SER A 47 -16.54 37.71 21.50
C SER A 47 -17.05 36.92 22.71
N ALA A 48 -18.30 37.15 23.10
CA ALA A 48 -18.95 36.36 24.15
C ALA A 48 -19.26 34.92 23.71
N CYS A 49 -19.39 34.68 22.41
CA CYS A 49 -19.64 33.37 21.83
C CYS A 49 -18.72 33.14 20.62
N TRP A 50 -18.26 31.91 20.45
CA TRP A 50 -17.39 31.55 19.35
C TRP A 50 -17.77 30.17 18.82
N THR A 51 -17.67 30.01 17.50
CA THR A 51 -17.79 28.72 16.83
C THR A 51 -16.73 28.68 15.72
N PRO A 52 -16.09 27.52 15.48
CA PRO A 52 -15.25 27.34 14.31
C PRO A 52 -16.04 27.58 13.01
N VAL A 53 -15.38 27.94 11.91
CA VAL A 53 -16.09 28.19 10.63
C VAL A 53 -16.37 26.88 9.90
N GLU A 54 -15.38 25.99 9.85
CA GLU A 54 -15.42 24.75 9.06
C GLU A 54 -15.90 23.55 9.88
N TYR A 55 -16.53 22.58 9.20
CA TYR A 55 -17.02 21.35 9.81
C TYR A 55 -15.90 20.55 10.50
N ILE A 56 -14.72 20.42 9.86
CA ILE A 56 -13.55 19.72 10.43
C ILE A 56 -13.14 20.35 11.75
N SER A 57 -13.07 21.69 11.78
CA SER A 57 -12.69 22.43 12.99
C SER A 57 -13.75 22.31 14.09
N LYS A 58 -15.04 22.24 13.75
CA LYS A 58 -16.14 21.96 14.72
C LYS A 58 -16.04 20.56 15.29
N THR A 59 -15.79 19.56 14.45
CA THR A 59 -15.60 18.17 14.88
C THR A 59 -14.39 18.06 15.81
N ALA A 60 -13.27 18.69 15.47
CA ALA A 60 -12.09 18.75 16.34
C ALA A 60 -12.39 19.44 17.68
N ALA A 61 -13.12 20.57 17.67
CA ALA A 61 -13.53 21.24 18.90
C ALA A 61 -14.47 20.36 19.76
N LEU A 62 -15.41 19.63 19.16
CA LEU A 62 -16.30 18.70 19.86
C LEU A 62 -15.50 17.56 20.52
N GLN A 63 -14.48 17.06 19.83
CA GLN A 63 -13.58 16.01 20.34
C GLN A 63 -12.80 16.48 21.57
N VAL A 64 -12.27 17.70 21.53
CA VAL A 64 -11.48 18.25 22.64
C VAL A 64 -12.39 18.64 23.83
N LEU A 65 -13.51 19.29 23.56
CA LEU A 65 -14.36 19.87 24.60
C LEU A 65 -15.35 18.86 25.22
N PHE A 66 -15.80 17.87 24.45
CA PHE A 66 -16.86 16.93 24.87
C PHE A 66 -16.52 15.46 24.56
N PRO A 67 -15.36 14.93 24.98
CA PRO A 67 -14.91 13.58 24.62
C PRO A 67 -15.91 12.49 25.06
N HIS A 68 -16.56 12.66 26.22
CA HIS A 68 -17.57 11.72 26.73
C HIS A 68 -18.81 11.57 25.82
N LYS A 69 -19.15 12.59 25.03
CA LYS A 69 -20.26 12.53 24.08
C LYS A 69 -19.90 11.70 22.86
N LEU A 70 -18.66 11.80 22.38
CA LEU A 70 -18.18 10.99 21.27
C LEU A 70 -18.12 9.51 21.63
N VAL A 71 -17.66 9.18 22.84
CA VAL A 71 -17.68 7.79 23.35
C VAL A 71 -19.10 7.23 23.38
N ALA A 72 -20.08 8.03 23.80
CA ALA A 72 -21.48 7.61 23.82
C ALA A 72 -22.10 7.46 22.41
N LEU A 73 -21.51 8.10 21.40
CA LEU A 73 -21.92 8.00 20.00
C LEU A 73 -21.18 6.91 19.24
N ASP A 74 -20.26 6.19 19.89
CA ASP A 74 -19.42 5.14 19.31
C ASP A 74 -18.73 5.59 18.01
N VAL A 75 -18.29 6.85 17.99
CA VAL A 75 -17.58 7.42 16.82
C VAL A 75 -16.19 6.81 16.78
N VAL A 76 -15.95 5.93 15.81
CA VAL A 76 -14.61 5.44 15.48
C VAL A 76 -13.85 6.58 14.81
N LEU A 77 -12.85 7.11 15.51
CA LEU A 77 -11.94 8.08 14.95
C LEU A 77 -10.93 7.34 14.07
N GLU A 78 -10.77 7.80 12.84
CA GLU A 78 -9.70 7.34 11.97
C GLU A 78 -8.36 7.76 12.57
N GLU A 79 -7.47 6.79 12.80
CA GLU A 79 -6.12 7.09 13.28
C GLU A 79 -5.36 7.84 12.18
N LEU A 80 -4.77 8.98 12.54
CA LEU A 80 -3.91 9.71 11.61
C LEU A 80 -2.71 8.84 11.25
N PRO A 81 -2.29 8.82 9.97
CA PRO A 81 -1.09 8.09 9.59
C PRO A 81 0.11 8.64 10.37
N PRO A 82 1.03 7.76 10.81
CA PRO A 82 2.15 8.20 11.61
C PRO A 82 3.09 9.09 10.77
N PRO A 83 3.83 10.03 11.39
CA PRO A 83 4.83 10.82 10.69
C PRO A 83 5.86 9.91 10.02
N SER A 84 6.16 10.17 8.75
CA SER A 84 6.94 9.26 7.91
C SER A 84 7.97 10.00 7.06
N TYR A 85 8.96 9.25 6.59
CA TYR A 85 9.94 9.67 5.59
C TYR A 85 9.80 8.79 4.36
N VAL A 86 10.10 9.34 3.19
CA VAL A 86 10.25 8.58 1.96
C VAL A 86 11.73 8.42 1.66
N ILE A 87 12.14 7.20 1.34
CA ILE A 87 13.48 6.86 0.90
C ILE A 87 13.38 6.15 -0.45
N ILE A 88 14.17 6.58 -1.43
CA ILE A 88 14.14 6.03 -2.79
C ILE A 88 15.50 5.39 -3.11
N PHE A 89 15.45 4.18 -3.63
CA PHE A 89 16.60 3.40 -4.11
C PHE A 89 16.42 2.99 -5.57
N ASP A 90 17.51 2.60 -6.22
CA ASP A 90 17.42 1.83 -7.47
C ASP A 90 16.86 0.43 -7.18
N ALA A 91 15.92 -0.02 -8.00
CA ALA A 91 15.32 -1.34 -7.83
C ALA A 91 16.32 -2.49 -8.07
N SER A 92 17.42 -2.25 -8.78
CA SER A 92 18.52 -3.22 -8.95
C SER A 92 19.18 -3.64 -7.63
N ARG A 93 19.06 -2.81 -6.58
CA ARG A 93 19.58 -3.07 -5.23
C ARG A 93 18.51 -3.51 -4.25
N ALA A 94 17.31 -3.84 -4.72
CA ALA A 94 16.18 -4.14 -3.86
C ALA A 94 16.45 -5.32 -2.90
N HIS A 95 17.16 -6.37 -3.33
CA HIS A 95 17.56 -7.49 -2.45
C HIS A 95 18.40 -7.03 -1.26
N GLU A 96 19.45 -6.24 -1.52
CA GLU A 96 20.35 -5.70 -0.49
C GLU A 96 19.59 -4.81 0.50
N VAL A 97 18.73 -3.93 -0.01
CA VAL A 97 17.98 -3.01 0.84
C VAL A 97 16.92 -3.75 1.65
N LEU A 98 16.24 -4.75 1.07
CA LEU A 98 15.24 -5.55 1.78
C LEU A 98 15.85 -6.39 2.90
N GLU A 99 17.03 -6.97 2.70
CA GLU A 99 17.77 -7.71 3.72
C GLU A 99 18.13 -6.80 4.91
N VAL A 100 18.61 -5.59 4.63
CA VAL A 100 18.95 -4.60 5.67
C VAL A 100 17.70 -4.03 6.36
N ALA A 101 16.57 -3.95 5.64
CA ALA A 101 15.30 -3.45 6.17
C ALA A 101 14.52 -4.51 6.98
N GLU A 102 14.79 -5.80 6.81
CA GLU A 102 14.06 -6.90 7.45
C GLU A 102 13.94 -6.76 8.99
N PRO A 103 15.00 -6.40 9.74
CA PRO A 103 14.89 -6.19 11.19
C PRO A 103 13.94 -5.05 11.59
N PHE A 104 13.63 -4.16 10.64
CA PHE A 104 12.79 -2.98 10.82
C PHE A 104 11.48 -3.08 10.01
N ALA A 105 11.05 -4.29 9.64
CA ALA A 105 9.86 -4.50 8.83
C ALA A 105 8.59 -3.85 9.44
N GLU A 106 8.48 -3.81 10.77
CA GLU A 106 7.36 -3.17 11.47
C GLU A 106 7.32 -1.63 11.32
N ASP A 107 8.46 -1.01 11.00
CA ASP A 107 8.57 0.44 10.77
C ASP A 107 8.34 0.82 9.30
N VAL A 108 8.30 -0.14 8.38
CA VAL A 108 7.99 0.09 6.97
C VAL A 108 6.47 0.13 6.79
N ILE A 109 5.95 1.30 6.45
CA ILE A 109 4.51 1.52 6.25
C ILE A 109 4.11 1.04 4.85
N HIS A 110 4.86 1.49 3.84
CA HIS A 110 4.61 1.15 2.45
C HIS A 110 5.92 0.82 1.74
N LEU A 111 5.84 -0.15 0.84
CA LEU A 111 6.93 -0.50 -0.07
C LEU A 111 6.34 -0.82 -1.44
N ALA A 112 6.85 -0.16 -2.47
CA ALA A 112 6.52 -0.48 -3.85
C ALA A 112 7.61 -0.05 -4.84
N PHE A 113 7.48 -0.55 -6.05
CA PHE A 113 8.34 -0.25 -7.18
C PHE A 113 7.62 0.63 -8.19
N PHE A 114 8.33 1.62 -8.71
CA PHE A 114 7.81 2.64 -9.59
C PHE A 114 8.71 2.82 -10.82
N THR A 115 8.15 3.37 -11.89
CA THR A 115 8.88 3.60 -13.14
C THR A 115 9.94 4.71 -13.05
N THR A 116 9.69 5.75 -12.26
CA THR A 116 10.57 6.93 -12.13
C THR A 116 10.76 7.33 -10.66
N ASP A 117 11.63 8.29 -10.40
CA ASP A 117 11.89 8.90 -9.09
C ASP A 117 11.02 10.13 -8.79
N ASN A 118 10.16 10.55 -9.74
CA ASN A 118 9.29 11.70 -9.58
C ASN A 118 7.85 11.26 -9.28
N PRO A 119 7.30 11.61 -8.11
CA PRO A 119 5.95 11.19 -7.71
C PRO A 119 4.83 11.67 -8.64
N GLU A 120 5.03 12.76 -9.40
CA GLU A 120 3.98 13.28 -10.31
C GLU A 120 3.85 12.49 -11.61
N THR A 121 4.92 11.83 -12.05
CA THR A 121 4.97 11.10 -13.34
C THR A 121 5.17 9.60 -13.18
N ALA A 122 5.48 9.14 -11.98
CA ALA A 122 5.73 7.75 -11.70
C ALA A 122 4.44 6.92 -11.75
N GLU A 123 4.55 5.74 -12.35
CA GLU A 123 3.49 4.72 -12.32
C GLU A 123 3.93 3.57 -11.43
N LYS A 124 3.04 3.10 -10.56
CA LYS A 124 3.30 1.95 -9.68
C LYS A 124 3.36 0.66 -10.50
N ILE A 125 4.47 -0.07 -10.40
CA ILE A 125 4.72 -1.33 -11.12
C ILE A 125 4.18 -2.51 -10.31
N CYS A 126 4.65 -2.67 -9.08
CA CYS A 126 4.33 -3.79 -8.18
C CYS A 126 4.75 -3.49 -6.73
N HIS A 127 4.36 -4.35 -5.79
CA HIS A 127 4.70 -4.23 -4.37
C HIS A 127 5.87 -5.12 -3.94
N THR A 128 6.05 -6.28 -4.58
CA THR A 128 7.07 -7.27 -4.18
C THR A 128 8.18 -7.35 -5.21
N ILE A 129 9.38 -7.72 -4.75
CA ILE A 129 10.54 -7.96 -5.61
C ILE A 129 10.31 -9.13 -6.57
N HIS A 130 9.62 -10.19 -6.11
CA HIS A 130 9.29 -11.36 -6.92
C HIS A 130 8.39 -11.01 -8.11
N ASP A 131 7.50 -10.04 -7.95
CA ASP A 131 6.65 -9.58 -9.05
C ASP A 131 7.38 -8.63 -9.99
N LEU A 132 8.38 -7.91 -9.49
CA LEU A 132 9.27 -7.09 -10.30
C LEU A 132 10.14 -7.97 -11.22
N GLU A 133 10.71 -9.05 -10.67
CA GLU A 133 11.59 -9.97 -11.42
C GLU A 133 10.88 -10.69 -12.58
N LYS A 134 9.54 -10.79 -12.52
CA LYS A 134 8.71 -11.33 -13.64
C LYS A 134 8.55 -10.33 -14.80
N LYS A 135 8.94 -9.06 -14.63
CA LYS A 135 8.83 -8.02 -15.66
C LYS A 135 10.01 -8.05 -16.63
N THR A 136 9.97 -7.18 -17.65
CA THR A 136 11.04 -7.09 -18.62
C THR A 136 12.33 -6.57 -17.96
N PRO A 137 13.52 -7.10 -18.32
CA PRO A 137 14.79 -6.68 -17.72
C PRO A 137 15.06 -5.17 -17.83
N GLU A 138 14.61 -4.55 -18.92
CA GLU A 138 14.70 -3.10 -19.15
C GLU A 138 13.93 -2.32 -18.08
N LEU A 139 12.69 -2.74 -17.78
CA LEU A 139 11.86 -2.11 -16.76
C LEU A 139 12.47 -2.29 -15.36
N VAL A 140 13.00 -3.48 -15.06
CA VAL A 140 13.64 -3.76 -13.76
C VAL A 140 14.87 -2.89 -13.54
N ALA A 141 15.66 -2.64 -14.59
CA ALA A 141 16.87 -1.83 -14.51
C ALA A 141 16.57 -0.35 -14.28
N GLU A 142 15.48 0.17 -14.83
CA GLU A 142 15.09 1.59 -14.70
C GLU A 142 14.24 1.86 -13.46
N ALA A 143 13.54 0.84 -12.95
CA ALA A 143 12.62 0.95 -11.83
C ALA A 143 13.29 1.50 -10.56
N LYS A 144 12.50 2.22 -9.78
CA LYS A 144 12.86 2.78 -8.48
C LYS A 144 12.08 2.07 -7.39
N MET A 145 12.75 1.76 -6.29
CA MET A 145 12.12 1.25 -5.09
C MET A 145 11.87 2.41 -4.13
N VAL A 146 10.62 2.56 -3.71
CA VAL A 146 10.19 3.63 -2.79
C VAL A 146 9.72 2.98 -1.49
N ILE A 147 10.31 3.42 -0.38
CA ILE A 147 9.98 2.95 0.97
C ILE A 147 9.45 4.13 1.77
N ALA A 148 8.22 4.02 2.27
CA ALA A 148 7.68 4.91 3.28
C ALA A 148 7.96 4.34 4.67
N LEU A 149 8.82 5.03 5.43
CA LEU A 149 9.29 4.60 6.74
C LEU A 149 8.66 5.44 7.84
N LYS A 150 8.08 4.78 8.85
CA LYS A 150 7.55 5.40 10.06
C LYS A 150 8.67 5.99 10.91
N LYS A 151 8.45 7.19 11.47
CA LYS A 151 9.32 7.71 12.52
C LYS A 151 8.98 7.12 13.88
N SER A 152 9.49 5.92 14.14
CA SER A 152 9.51 5.30 15.47
C SER A 152 10.81 5.60 16.21
N ASN A 153 11.94 5.30 15.56
CA ASN A 153 13.31 5.52 16.05
C ASN A 153 14.19 6.07 14.90
N SER A 154 15.37 6.62 15.21
CA SER A 154 16.34 7.05 14.21
C SER A 154 17.06 5.89 13.51
N ASP A 155 17.15 4.73 14.16
CA ASP A 155 18.00 3.62 13.69
C ASP A 155 17.62 3.09 12.29
N PRO A 156 16.32 2.84 11.95
CA PRO A 156 15.98 2.35 10.62
C PRO A 156 16.31 3.38 9.53
N MET A 157 16.02 4.65 9.79
CA MET A 157 16.30 5.74 8.85
C MET A 157 17.81 5.91 8.61
N LEU A 158 18.62 5.90 9.67
CA LEU A 158 20.07 6.02 9.55
C LEU A 158 20.70 4.81 8.87
N THR A 159 20.20 3.61 9.16
CA THR A 159 20.68 2.36 8.54
C THR A 159 20.39 2.35 7.05
N LEU A 160 19.16 2.67 6.64
CA LEU A 160 18.81 2.76 5.22
C LEU A 160 19.54 3.92 4.51
N ALA A 161 19.72 5.06 5.17
CA ALA A 161 20.49 6.17 4.61
C ALA A 161 21.97 5.81 4.37
N SER A 162 22.54 4.88 5.15
CA SER A 162 23.91 4.39 4.96
C SER A 162 24.11 3.59 3.66
N LEU A 163 23.02 3.07 3.08
CA LEU A 163 23.03 2.35 1.80
C LEU A 163 23.10 3.28 0.58
N ALA A 164 23.34 4.58 0.77
CA ALA A 164 23.39 5.57 -0.31
C ALA A 164 22.13 5.56 -1.20
N PRO A 165 20.95 5.91 -0.63
CA PRO A 165 19.73 6.09 -1.41
C PRO A 165 19.89 7.22 -2.44
N LEU A 166 19.05 7.16 -3.48
CA LEU A 166 18.91 8.23 -4.47
C LEU A 166 18.27 9.47 -3.85
N TYR A 167 17.34 9.27 -2.92
CA TYR A 167 16.61 10.33 -2.26
C TYR A 167 16.22 9.94 -0.83
N VAL A 168 16.21 10.93 0.06
CA VAL A 168 15.66 10.85 1.41
C VAL A 168 14.90 12.14 1.66
N SER A 169 13.66 12.04 2.15
CA SER A 169 12.89 13.22 2.53
C SER A 169 13.67 14.12 3.51
N PRO A 170 13.71 15.44 3.28
CA PRO A 170 14.52 16.36 4.10
C PRO A 170 13.99 16.53 5.52
N ASP A 171 12.68 16.38 5.70
CA ASP A 171 11.99 16.52 6.98
C ASP A 171 10.68 15.73 6.98
N LEU A 172 10.11 15.52 8.17
CA LEU A 172 8.87 14.77 8.34
C LEU A 172 7.66 15.36 7.63
N ARG A 173 7.52 16.69 7.62
CA ARG A 173 6.35 17.33 7.03
C ARG A 173 6.38 17.16 5.52
N THR A 174 7.57 17.20 4.93
CA THR A 174 7.78 16.90 3.51
C THR A 174 7.57 15.41 3.24
N GLY A 175 8.16 14.53 4.07
CA GLY A 175 8.02 13.07 3.93
C GLY A 175 6.58 12.57 4.01
N THR A 176 5.76 13.10 4.93
CA THR A 176 4.33 12.75 5.01
C THR A 176 3.57 13.18 3.75
N LYS A 177 3.87 14.34 3.17
CA LYS A 177 3.25 14.76 1.90
C LYS A 177 3.69 13.90 0.72
N GLU A 178 4.97 13.55 0.67
CA GLU A 178 5.52 12.69 -0.38
C GLU A 178 4.95 11.28 -0.28
N MET A 179 4.77 10.75 0.93
CA MET A 179 4.11 9.48 1.17
C MET A 179 2.69 9.48 0.58
N GLU A 180 1.90 10.54 0.79
CA GLU A 180 0.57 10.66 0.20
C GLU A 180 0.59 10.76 -1.34
N LEU A 181 1.66 11.28 -1.93
CA LEU A 181 1.81 11.34 -3.39
C LEU A 181 2.16 9.96 -3.97
N TRP A 182 3.08 9.23 -3.33
CA TRP A 182 3.50 7.89 -3.76
C TRP A 182 2.43 6.81 -3.47
N PHE A 183 1.77 6.93 -2.33
CA PHE A 183 0.80 5.99 -1.79
C PHE A 183 -0.50 6.74 -1.45
N PRO A 184 -1.28 7.16 -2.47
CA PRO A 184 -2.50 7.91 -2.25
C PRO A 184 -3.52 7.05 -1.48
N PRO A 185 -4.22 7.64 -0.48
CA PRO A 185 -5.18 6.90 0.30
C PRO A 185 -6.34 6.42 -0.57
N THR A 186 -6.60 5.12 -0.55
CA THR A 186 -7.76 4.51 -1.22
C THR A 186 -8.93 4.37 -0.26
N ILE A 187 -10.15 4.55 -0.77
CA ILE A 187 -11.39 4.38 0.02
C ILE A 187 -11.51 2.93 0.54
N ASP A 188 -10.99 1.98 -0.23
CA ASP A 188 -10.91 0.57 0.15
C ASP A 188 -9.55 0.30 0.80
N MET A 189 -9.56 -0.29 2.00
CA MET A 189 -8.35 -0.79 2.65
C MET A 189 -7.91 -2.09 1.96
N VAL A 190 -7.07 -1.96 0.94
CA VAL A 190 -6.39 -3.10 0.32
C VAL A 190 -5.14 -3.39 1.14
N GLU A 191 -5.09 -4.58 1.75
CA GLU A 191 -3.90 -5.02 2.48
C GLU A 191 -2.71 -5.17 1.51
N GLU A 192 -1.62 -4.47 1.80
CA GLU A 192 -0.41 -4.54 0.98
C GLU A 192 0.29 -5.89 1.21
N PRO A 193 0.77 -6.56 0.15
CA PRO A 193 1.46 -7.83 0.30
C PRO A 193 2.78 -7.63 1.06
N ASN A 194 3.09 -8.52 1.98
CA ASN A 194 4.34 -8.49 2.74
C ASN A 194 5.55 -8.60 1.77
N PRO A 195 6.43 -7.58 1.69
CA PRO A 195 7.59 -7.60 0.80
C PRO A 195 8.60 -8.72 1.08
N TRP A 196 8.67 -9.19 2.33
CA TRP A 196 9.56 -10.25 2.78
C TRP A 196 8.92 -11.65 2.70
N ALA A 197 7.70 -11.75 2.16
CA ALA A 197 7.08 -13.04 1.96
C ALA A 197 7.91 -13.91 1.00
N PRO A 198 7.96 -15.24 1.20
CA PRO A 198 8.58 -16.13 0.25
C PRO A 198 7.92 -15.99 -1.12
N PRO A 199 8.67 -16.26 -2.22
CA PRO A 199 8.10 -16.21 -3.56
C PRO A 199 6.87 -17.13 -3.62
N PRO A 200 5.78 -16.71 -4.29
CA PRO A 200 4.64 -17.57 -4.49
C PRO A 200 5.11 -18.85 -5.21
N PRO A 201 4.58 -20.03 -4.83
CA PRO A 201 4.99 -21.28 -5.45
C PRO A 201 4.80 -21.18 -6.97
N PRO A 202 5.73 -21.73 -7.77
CA PRO A 202 5.60 -21.73 -9.22
C PRO A 202 4.26 -22.37 -9.61
N PRO A 203 3.59 -21.88 -10.66
CA PRO A 203 2.32 -22.46 -11.08
C PRO A 203 2.52 -23.95 -11.41
N PRO A 204 1.56 -24.80 -11.04
CA PRO A 204 1.63 -26.23 -11.33
C PRO A 204 1.85 -26.45 -12.83
N LYS A 205 2.84 -27.26 -13.17
CA LYS A 205 3.08 -27.66 -14.57
C LYS A 205 2.08 -28.74 -14.92
N TYR A 206 1.37 -28.56 -16.02
CA TYR A 206 0.45 -29.57 -16.52
C TYR A 206 0.99 -30.19 -17.79
N PHE A 207 0.93 -31.51 -17.86
CA PHE A 207 1.27 -32.30 -19.04
C PHE A 207 0.00 -32.89 -19.63
N LYS A 208 -0.15 -32.82 -20.95
CA LYS A 208 -1.22 -33.49 -21.69
C LYS A 208 -0.63 -34.60 -22.53
N ASP A 209 -1.16 -35.81 -22.42
CA ASP A 209 -0.74 -36.92 -23.28
C ASP A 209 -1.42 -36.89 -24.65
N HIS A 210 -1.11 -37.88 -25.50
CA HIS A 210 -1.69 -38.01 -26.84
C HIS A 210 -3.19 -38.32 -26.84
N GLU A 211 -3.74 -38.73 -25.70
CA GLU A 211 -5.15 -39.03 -25.51
C GLU A 211 -5.91 -37.86 -24.86
N ASP A 212 -5.27 -36.70 -24.66
CA ASP A 212 -5.78 -35.51 -23.98
C ASP A 212 -6.07 -35.70 -22.47
N ASN A 213 -5.45 -36.70 -21.84
CA ASN A 213 -5.44 -36.81 -20.38
C ASN A 213 -4.53 -35.73 -19.78
N LEU A 214 -4.99 -35.08 -18.70
CA LEU A 214 -4.29 -34.00 -18.00
C LEU A 214 -3.58 -34.55 -16.76
N TYR A 215 -2.26 -34.39 -16.72
CA TYR A 215 -1.39 -34.74 -15.61
C TYR A 215 -0.84 -33.47 -14.96
N LEU A 216 -0.64 -33.52 -13.65
CA LEU A 216 0.13 -32.55 -12.88
C LEU A 216 1.57 -33.05 -12.73
N GLU A 217 2.53 -32.23 -13.12
CA GLU A 217 3.96 -32.46 -12.96
C GLU A 217 4.49 -31.73 -11.73
N GLU A 218 5.14 -32.47 -10.84
CA GLU A 218 5.79 -31.94 -9.65
C GLU A 218 7.13 -32.67 -9.42
N GLU A 219 8.16 -31.92 -9.04
CA GLU A 219 9.43 -32.53 -8.61
C GLU A 219 9.26 -33.04 -7.18
N ARG A 220 9.36 -34.35 -7.01
CA ARG A 220 9.19 -35.01 -5.71
C ARG A 220 10.40 -35.85 -5.37
N LEU A 221 10.65 -35.95 -4.07
CA LEU A 221 11.63 -36.87 -3.52
C LEU A 221 11.04 -38.28 -3.60
N CYS A 222 11.60 -39.12 -4.48
CA CYS A 222 11.20 -40.51 -4.58
C CYS A 222 11.61 -41.29 -3.33
N PRO A 223 11.02 -42.47 -3.05
CA PRO A 223 11.37 -43.30 -1.89
C PRO A 223 12.85 -43.75 -1.83
N ASP A 224 13.58 -43.63 -2.94
CA ASP A 224 15.02 -43.89 -3.07
C ASP A 224 15.90 -42.68 -2.70
N GLY A 225 15.30 -41.54 -2.37
CA GLY A 225 16.00 -40.31 -1.97
C GLY A 225 16.42 -39.42 -3.13
N GLU A 226 16.11 -39.79 -4.38
CA GLU A 226 16.40 -38.96 -5.56
C GLU A 226 15.21 -38.04 -5.89
N LEU A 227 15.52 -36.80 -6.28
CA LEU A 227 14.54 -35.86 -6.83
C LEU A 227 14.26 -36.23 -8.29
N ARG A 228 13.01 -36.63 -8.58
CA ARG A 228 12.55 -36.90 -9.95
C ARG A 228 11.25 -36.14 -10.23
N VAL A 229 11.04 -35.84 -11.50
CA VAL A 229 9.74 -35.32 -11.97
C VAL A 229 8.74 -36.45 -11.88
N CYS A 230 7.67 -36.27 -11.10
CA CYS A 230 6.57 -37.19 -10.99
C CYS A 230 5.33 -36.59 -11.66
N ARG A 231 4.50 -37.44 -12.27
CA ARG A 231 3.21 -37.10 -12.87
C ARG A 231 2.09 -37.70 -12.04
N LYS A 232 1.07 -36.91 -11.74
CA LYS A 232 -0.20 -37.38 -11.19
C LYS A 232 -1.32 -37.11 -12.20
N LEU A 233 -2.08 -38.14 -12.57
CA LEU A 233 -3.26 -37.96 -13.43
C LEU A 233 -4.33 -37.16 -12.68
N ILE A 234 -4.78 -36.04 -13.23
CA ILE A 234 -5.83 -35.20 -12.64
C ILE A 234 -7.15 -35.37 -13.39
N ARG A 235 -7.10 -35.47 -14.72
CA ARG A 235 -8.31 -35.55 -15.55
C ARG A 235 -8.12 -36.48 -16.73
N THR A 236 -9.09 -37.35 -16.98
CA THR A 236 -9.10 -38.20 -18.17
C THR A 236 -9.64 -37.47 -19.39
N ALA A 237 -9.41 -38.03 -20.58
CA ALA A 237 -9.93 -37.56 -21.87
C ALA A 237 -11.46 -37.41 -21.90
N ASP A 238 -12.17 -38.21 -21.11
CA ASP A 238 -13.63 -38.18 -20.94
C ASP A 238 -14.09 -37.04 -20.01
N GLY A 239 -13.15 -36.22 -19.53
CA GLY A 239 -13.42 -35.08 -18.67
C GLY A 239 -13.68 -35.42 -17.20
N SER A 240 -13.54 -36.69 -16.81
CA SER A 240 -13.69 -37.15 -15.42
C SER A 240 -12.46 -36.80 -14.59
N GLU A 241 -12.68 -36.26 -13.39
CA GLU A 241 -11.60 -35.96 -12.43
C GLU A 241 -11.18 -37.22 -11.68
N VAL A 242 -9.87 -37.38 -11.46
CA VAL A 242 -9.29 -38.54 -10.79
C VAL A 242 -8.66 -38.07 -9.48
N GLU A 243 -9.37 -38.25 -8.37
CA GLU A 243 -8.91 -37.79 -7.05
C GLU A 243 -7.75 -38.65 -6.49
N ASP A 244 -7.82 -39.97 -6.71
CA ASP A 244 -6.94 -40.98 -6.11
C ASP A 244 -5.76 -41.43 -7.00
N ALA A 245 -5.37 -40.64 -8.01
CA ALA A 245 -4.22 -41.02 -8.84
C ALA A 245 -2.92 -40.99 -8.01
N GLU A 246 -2.12 -42.05 -8.16
CA GLU A 246 -0.77 -42.14 -7.59
C GLU A 246 0.23 -41.30 -8.39
N TRP A 247 1.33 -40.92 -7.75
CA TRP A 247 2.43 -40.22 -8.39
C TRP A 247 3.34 -41.21 -9.09
N GLU A 248 3.43 -41.12 -10.41
CA GLU A 248 4.32 -41.94 -11.21
C GLU A 248 5.58 -41.15 -11.57
N ALA A 249 6.76 -41.69 -11.25
CA ALA A 249 8.02 -41.07 -11.68
C ALA A 249 8.14 -41.12 -13.20
N VAL A 250 8.46 -39.99 -13.83
CA VAL A 250 8.75 -39.93 -15.26
C VAL A 250 10.09 -40.63 -15.47
N VAL A 251 10.03 -41.89 -15.88
CA VAL A 251 11.20 -42.62 -16.35
C VAL A 251 11.47 -42.12 -17.77
N GLU A 252 12.41 -41.19 -17.94
CA GLU A 252 12.90 -40.86 -19.27
C GLU A 252 13.60 -42.08 -19.86
N THR A 253 12.85 -42.90 -20.60
CA THR A 253 13.45 -43.91 -21.47
C THR A 253 14.24 -43.16 -22.54
N GLN A 254 15.53 -43.46 -22.70
CA GLN A 254 16.45 -42.86 -23.69
C GLN A 254 15.90 -42.77 -25.14
N GLN A 255 14.80 -43.47 -25.44
CA GLN A 255 14.04 -43.40 -26.68
C GLN A 255 13.31 -42.06 -26.91
N GLN A 256 12.88 -41.34 -25.86
CA GLN A 256 12.20 -40.03 -26.00
C GLN A 256 13.18 -38.87 -26.28
N GLN A 257 14.39 -38.92 -25.72
CA GLN A 257 15.44 -37.95 -26.05
C GLN A 257 15.88 -38.05 -27.53
N GLN A 258 15.92 -39.26 -28.10
CA GLN A 258 16.21 -39.43 -29.54
C GLN A 258 15.11 -38.88 -30.45
N GLN A 259 13.83 -38.94 -30.05
CA GLN A 259 12.74 -38.37 -30.84
C GLN A 259 12.69 -36.84 -30.76
N GLN A 260 12.99 -36.24 -29.60
CA GLN A 260 13.10 -34.77 -29.49
C GLN A 260 14.33 -34.22 -30.24
N HIS A 261 15.49 -34.91 -30.20
CA HIS A 261 16.66 -34.51 -31.00
C HIS A 261 16.44 -34.67 -32.51
N GLN A 262 15.66 -35.68 -32.95
CA GLN A 262 15.31 -35.81 -34.37
C GLN A 262 14.32 -34.75 -34.85
N GLN A 263 13.43 -34.25 -33.98
CA GLN A 263 12.51 -33.17 -34.33
C GLN A 263 13.18 -31.79 -34.33
N GLN A 264 14.15 -31.53 -33.45
CA GLN A 264 14.92 -30.27 -33.46
C GLN A 264 15.90 -30.14 -34.65
N HIS A 265 16.28 -31.24 -35.30
CA HIS A 265 17.09 -31.21 -36.52
C HIS A 265 16.30 -31.20 -37.83
N GLN A 266 14.96 -31.16 -37.77
CA GLN A 266 14.07 -31.07 -38.94
C GLN A 266 13.31 -29.73 -39.06
N GLN A 267 13.61 -28.73 -38.22
CA GLN A 267 13.19 -27.34 -38.41
C GLN A 267 14.35 -26.44 -38.79
#